data_AF-W5NMS5-F1
#
_entry.id   AF-W5NMS5-F1
#
_cell.length_a   1.000
_cell.length_b   1.000
_cell.length_c   1.000
_cell.angle_alpha   90.00
_cell.angle_beta   90.00
_cell.angle_gamma   90.00
#
_symmetry.space_group_name_H-M   'P 1'
#
loop_
_entity.id
_entity.type
_entity.pdbx_description
1 polymer ?
#
loop_
_entity_poly.entity_id
_entity_poly.type
_entity_poly.pdbx_seq_one_letter_code
_entity_poly.pdbx_strand_id
1 'polypeptide(L)'
;MPSKVSCLYVLTVVCWASALWYLSVSRPSSSYVGQASVPQRQVAKSKNVTFNNIRTRPLNPHSFDFLINEPKKCETNVPFLVILISTTHKEFDARQAIRETWGDENNFNGIRIVTLFLLGKNTDSVLNQMVEQESQIFHDIVVEDFIDSYHNLTLKTLMGMRWVATFCSKAKYVMKTDSDIFVNMDNLVYKLLKPTTKPRRRYFTGYVINGGPIRDVRSKWYMPRDLYPDSKYPPFCSGTGYVFSADVAELIYKTSLHTRLLHLEDVYVGLCLRKLGIHPFQNSGFNHWKMAYSLCRYRRVITVHQISPEEMHRIWNDMSSKKHLRC
;
A
#
# COMPACT_ATOMS: atom_id res chain seq x y z
N MET A 1 -22.44 35.00 -41.48
CA MET A 1 -21.29 35.87 -41.17
C MET A 1 -20.96 35.73 -39.68
N PRO A 2 -19.91 34.96 -39.32
CA PRO A 2 -19.50 34.82 -37.92
C PRO A 2 -18.34 35.79 -37.60
N SER A 3 -18.47 36.57 -36.53
CA SER A 3 -17.45 37.51 -36.07
C SER A 3 -16.37 36.80 -35.26
N LYS A 4 -15.20 36.66 -35.89
CA LYS A 4 -13.93 36.23 -35.29
C LYS A 4 -13.26 37.41 -34.59
N VAL A 5 -13.52 37.68 -33.32
CA VAL A 5 -12.64 38.55 -32.50
C VAL A 5 -12.74 38.15 -31.03
N SER A 6 -11.96 37.17 -30.57
CA SER A 6 -11.63 36.96 -29.13
C SER A 6 -10.52 35.92 -28.92
N CYS A 7 -9.50 35.89 -29.78
CA CYS A 7 -8.38 34.93 -29.63
C CYS A 7 -6.99 35.49 -29.97
N LEU A 8 -6.83 36.83 -30.03
CA LEU A 8 -5.56 37.44 -30.46
C LEU A 8 -5.00 38.56 -29.56
N TYR A 9 -5.50 38.71 -28.33
CA TYR A 9 -5.09 39.82 -27.44
C TYR A 9 -4.38 39.41 -26.13
N VAL A 10 -4.09 38.13 -25.91
CA VAL A 10 -3.38 37.67 -24.69
C VAL A 10 -2.03 37.00 -24.99
N LEU A 11 -1.60 36.99 -26.26
CA LEU A 11 -0.35 36.37 -26.71
C LEU A 11 0.82 37.34 -26.96
N THR A 12 0.74 38.60 -26.52
CA THR A 12 1.73 39.63 -26.92
C THR A 12 2.40 40.42 -25.78
N VAL A 13 2.21 40.08 -24.49
CA VAL A 13 2.73 40.93 -23.38
C VAL A 13 3.65 40.23 -22.36
N VAL A 14 3.97 38.94 -22.49
CA VAL A 14 4.90 38.26 -21.55
C VAL A 14 6.21 37.77 -22.22
N CYS A 15 6.50 38.23 -23.44
CA CYS A 15 7.70 37.85 -24.19
C CYS A 15 8.83 38.91 -24.18
N TRP A 16 8.82 39.89 -23.26
CA TRP A 16 9.84 40.96 -23.22
C TRP A 16 10.38 41.20 -21.80
N ALA A 17 11.15 40.25 -21.25
CA ALA A 17 12.03 40.51 -20.09
C ALA A 17 13.18 39.49 -19.94
N SER A 18 13.60 38.83 -21.02
CA SER A 18 14.70 37.85 -21.01
C SER A 18 15.77 38.21 -22.04
N ALA A 19 16.38 39.37 -21.86
CA ALA A 19 17.63 39.77 -22.50
C ALA A 19 18.14 41.00 -21.74
N LEU A 20 19.34 40.91 -21.15
CA LEU A 20 20.20 41.98 -20.58
C LEU A 20 20.86 41.62 -19.22
N TRP A 21 21.13 40.34 -18.96
CA TRP A 21 22.07 39.95 -17.87
C TRP A 21 23.10 38.89 -18.29
N TYR A 22 23.32 38.78 -19.60
CA TYR A 22 24.50 38.12 -20.17
C TYR A 22 25.32 39.20 -20.86
N LEU A 23 26.64 39.20 -20.59
CA LEU A 23 27.71 40.07 -21.13
C LEU A 23 28.25 41.14 -20.16
N SER A 24 28.99 40.70 -19.14
CA SER A 24 30.24 41.37 -18.74
C SER A 24 31.29 40.32 -18.39
N VAL A 25 31.95 39.84 -19.45
CA VAL A 25 33.16 39.00 -19.34
C VAL A 25 34.36 39.92 -19.12
N SER A 26 35.18 39.63 -18.13
CA SER A 26 36.60 40.02 -18.11
C SER A 26 37.42 39.00 -17.32
N ARG A 27 38.43 38.45 -17.97
CA ARG A 27 39.58 37.63 -17.50
C ARG A 27 40.79 38.11 -18.34
N PRO A 28 42.06 37.73 -18.08
CA PRO A 28 42.66 37.01 -16.94
C PRO A 28 44.05 37.60 -16.50
N SER A 29 44.72 36.99 -15.52
CA SER A 29 46.07 36.41 -15.70
C SER A 29 46.60 35.68 -14.46
N SER A 30 47.41 34.65 -14.76
CA SER A 30 48.08 33.62 -13.94
C SER A 30 49.15 34.22 -13.00
N SER A 31 49.65 33.60 -11.93
CA SER A 31 50.22 32.25 -11.76
C SER A 31 50.70 32.13 -10.32
N TYR A 32 50.78 30.92 -9.73
CA TYR A 32 51.89 30.48 -8.87
C TYR A 32 51.73 28.98 -8.51
N VAL A 33 52.88 28.34 -8.31
CA VAL A 33 53.17 26.91 -8.36
C VAL A 33 53.49 26.37 -6.95
N GLY A 34 53.23 25.07 -6.73
CA GLY A 34 53.87 24.22 -5.71
C GLY A 34 53.05 24.04 -4.43
N GLN A 35 52.92 22.87 -3.80
CA GLN A 35 53.61 21.59 -3.89
C GLN A 35 52.70 20.53 -3.25
N ALA A 36 52.68 19.33 -3.82
CA ALA A 36 52.05 18.16 -3.23
C ALA A 36 52.88 17.65 -2.04
N SER A 37 52.25 17.43 -0.89
CA SER A 37 52.81 16.67 0.22
C SER A 37 51.91 15.47 0.52
N VAL A 38 52.53 14.29 0.56
CA VAL A 38 51.91 12.99 0.84
C VAL A 38 51.82 12.81 2.35
N PRO A 39 50.65 12.58 2.96
CA PRO A 39 50.57 12.25 4.38
C PRO A 39 50.83 10.76 4.61
N GLN A 40 51.79 10.47 5.48
CA GLN A 40 52.06 9.14 6.02
C GLN A 40 50.82 8.54 6.70
N ARG A 41 50.63 7.24 6.49
CA ARG A 41 49.58 6.41 7.08
C ARG A 41 49.80 6.27 8.59
N GLN A 42 49.08 7.04 9.40
CA GLN A 42 48.98 6.79 10.84
C GLN A 42 47.98 5.66 11.09
N VAL A 43 48.44 4.59 11.73
CA VAL A 43 47.58 3.53 12.26
C VAL A 43 46.75 4.13 13.40
N ALA A 44 45.46 4.35 13.13
CA ALA A 44 44.53 4.81 14.14
C ALA A 44 44.36 3.72 15.21
N LYS A 45 44.78 4.03 16.44
CA LYS A 45 44.50 3.24 17.64
C LYS A 45 43.00 2.98 17.74
N SER A 46 42.64 1.71 17.93
CA SER A 46 41.29 1.25 18.28
C SER A 46 40.74 2.13 19.41
N LYS A 47 39.77 2.98 19.08
CA LYS A 47 38.90 3.60 20.10
C LYS A 47 37.88 2.53 20.46
N ASN A 48 37.97 2.04 21.69
CA ASN A 48 36.90 1.26 22.32
C ASN A 48 35.63 2.11 22.30
N VAL A 49 34.77 1.88 21.31
CA VAL A 49 33.44 2.47 21.26
C VAL A 49 32.60 1.71 22.27
N THR A 50 32.37 2.35 23.41
CA THR A 50 31.35 1.95 24.37
C THR A 50 30.00 1.87 23.64
N PHE A 51 29.43 0.67 23.54
CA PHE A 51 28.15 0.35 22.87
C PHE A 51 26.90 0.87 23.58
N ASN A 52 27.01 1.94 24.38
CA ASN A 52 25.88 2.53 25.07
C ASN A 52 25.59 3.89 24.42
N ASN A 53 24.72 3.87 23.39
CA ASN A 53 23.97 4.98 22.76
C ASN A 53 23.88 4.95 21.22
N ILE A 54 23.76 3.78 20.59
CA ILE A 54 23.16 3.74 19.25
C ILE A 54 21.64 3.91 19.44
N ARG A 55 21.16 5.16 19.50
CA ARG A 55 19.77 5.45 19.12
C ARG A 55 19.63 4.92 17.69
N THR A 56 19.03 3.74 17.54
CA THR A 56 18.96 3.03 16.26
C THR A 56 18.14 3.86 15.28
N ARG A 57 18.83 4.66 14.45
CA ARG A 57 18.18 5.41 13.38
C ARG A 57 17.38 4.43 12.53
N PRO A 58 16.14 4.76 12.14
CA PRO A 58 15.38 3.91 11.24
C PRO A 58 16.17 3.73 9.94
N LEU A 59 16.23 2.50 9.44
CA LEU A 59 16.87 2.18 8.17
C LEU A 59 16.05 2.73 7.00
N ASN A 60 14.73 2.72 7.13
CA ASN A 60 13.79 3.29 6.17
C ASN A 60 12.85 4.22 6.94
N PRO A 61 13.21 5.50 7.12
CA PRO A 61 12.26 6.47 7.67
C PRO A 61 11.05 6.58 6.75
N HIS A 62 9.85 6.41 7.30
CA HIS A 62 8.57 6.57 6.59
C HIS A 62 7.96 7.92 6.97
N SER A 63 8.67 9.00 6.63
CA SER A 63 8.29 10.38 6.96
C SER A 63 7.51 11.04 5.82
N PHE A 64 6.49 10.36 5.32
CA PHE A 64 5.58 10.92 4.32
C PHE A 64 4.32 11.45 5.00
N ASP A 65 3.82 12.57 4.49
CA ASP A 65 2.61 13.22 5.01
C ASP A 65 1.36 12.62 4.36
N PHE A 66 0.29 12.52 5.14
CA PHE A 66 -1.02 12.19 4.59
C PHE A 66 -1.59 13.42 3.87
N LEU A 67 -1.70 13.36 2.55
CA LEU A 67 -2.29 14.40 1.71
C LEU A 67 -3.82 14.39 1.79
N ILE A 68 -4.39 13.19 1.84
CA ILE A 68 -5.81 12.94 2.10
C ILE A 68 -5.88 11.91 3.22
N ASN A 69 -6.72 12.16 4.23
CA ASN A 69 -6.81 11.32 5.41
C ASN A 69 -8.23 11.32 6.00
N GLU A 70 -8.54 10.27 6.75
CA GLU A 70 -9.83 10.07 7.41
C GLU A 70 -9.66 9.82 8.94
N PRO A 71 -9.00 10.71 9.69
CA PRO A 71 -8.55 10.43 11.05
C PRO A 71 -9.68 10.10 12.05
N LYS A 72 -10.90 10.53 11.75
CA LYS A 72 -12.09 10.34 12.61
C LYS A 72 -12.86 9.05 12.33
N LYS A 73 -12.52 8.30 11.27
CA LYS A 73 -13.31 7.13 10.82
C LYS A 73 -13.43 6.03 11.88
N CYS A 74 -12.47 5.93 12.81
CA CYS A 74 -12.48 4.97 13.93
C CYS A 74 -12.66 5.58 15.33
N GLU A 75 -12.98 6.88 15.45
CA GLU A 75 -12.98 7.59 16.72
C GLU A 75 -14.16 7.19 17.64
N THR A 76 -15.38 7.12 17.08
CA THR A 76 -16.61 6.95 17.86
C THR A 76 -16.92 5.50 18.21
N ASN A 77 -16.76 4.59 17.25
CA ASN A 77 -17.09 3.18 17.40
C ASN A 77 -15.92 2.32 16.98
N VAL A 78 -15.52 1.35 17.80
CA VAL A 78 -14.40 0.47 17.45
C VAL A 78 -14.86 -0.50 16.35
N PRO A 79 -14.26 -0.50 15.14
CA PRO A 79 -14.65 -1.44 14.10
C PRO A 79 -14.20 -2.86 14.44
N PHE A 80 -15.01 -3.83 14.01
CA PHE A 80 -14.62 -5.23 14.03
C PHE A 80 -13.53 -5.51 12.99
N LEU A 81 -13.70 -4.98 11.78
CA LEU A 81 -12.81 -5.19 10.65
C LEU A 81 -12.50 -3.86 9.95
N VAL A 82 -11.23 -3.61 9.69
CA VAL A 82 -10.77 -2.56 8.76
C VAL A 82 -10.29 -3.22 7.48
N ILE A 83 -10.79 -2.78 6.32
CA ILE A 83 -10.38 -3.28 5.01
C ILE A 83 -9.55 -2.19 4.34
N LEU A 84 -8.31 -2.54 4.03
CA LEU A 84 -7.33 -1.70 3.36
C LEU A 84 -7.18 -2.19 1.93
N ILE A 85 -7.62 -1.37 0.97
CA ILE A 85 -7.70 -1.74 -0.44
C ILE A 85 -6.65 -0.93 -1.21
N SER A 86 -5.65 -1.60 -1.77
CA SER A 86 -4.65 -0.95 -2.62
C SER A 86 -5.24 -0.68 -3.99
N THR A 87 -5.30 0.59 -4.40
CA THR A 87 -5.81 1.00 -5.72
C THR A 87 -4.91 2.06 -6.34
N THR A 88 -5.14 2.40 -7.60
CA THR A 88 -4.51 3.51 -8.31
C THR A 88 -5.53 4.58 -8.69
N HIS A 89 -5.05 5.77 -9.06
CA HIS A 89 -5.92 6.91 -9.39
C HIS A 89 -6.92 6.61 -10.51
N LYS A 90 -6.51 5.79 -11.49
CA LYS A 90 -7.33 5.44 -12.66
C LYS A 90 -8.43 4.42 -12.35
N GLU A 91 -8.38 3.75 -11.20
CA GLU A 91 -9.31 2.68 -10.83
C GLU A 91 -10.55 3.20 -10.10
N PHE A 92 -11.12 4.32 -10.57
CA PHE A 92 -12.36 4.87 -10.02
C PHE A 92 -13.50 3.84 -10.09
N ASP A 93 -13.69 3.21 -11.25
CA ASP A 93 -14.76 2.22 -11.45
C ASP A 93 -14.62 1.00 -10.53
N ALA A 94 -13.37 0.60 -10.22
CA ALA A 94 -13.13 -0.50 -9.28
C ALA A 94 -13.47 -0.08 -7.83
N ARG A 95 -13.07 1.13 -7.41
CA ARG A 95 -13.48 1.66 -6.10
C ARG A 95 -14.99 1.75 -5.98
N GLN A 96 -15.65 2.26 -7.02
CA GLN A 96 -17.11 2.39 -7.05
C GLN A 96 -17.80 1.03 -6.98
N ALA A 97 -17.36 0.04 -7.78
CA ALA A 97 -17.91 -1.30 -7.73
C ALA A 97 -17.74 -1.96 -6.35
N ILE A 98 -16.62 -1.73 -5.67
CA ILE A 98 -16.38 -2.23 -4.32
C ILE A 98 -17.35 -1.57 -3.32
N ARG A 99 -17.52 -0.25 -3.37
CA ARG A 99 -18.46 0.49 -2.51
C ARG A 99 -19.90 -0.02 -2.64
N GLU A 100 -20.31 -0.35 -3.86
CA GLU A 100 -21.66 -0.81 -4.18
C GLU A 100 -21.87 -2.32 -3.95
N THR A 101 -20.80 -3.06 -3.64
CA THR A 101 -20.86 -4.52 -3.47
C THR A 101 -20.31 -4.97 -2.12
N TRP A 102 -19.21 -5.70 -2.12
CA TRP A 102 -18.67 -6.36 -0.92
C TRP A 102 -18.00 -5.37 0.05
N GLY A 103 -17.64 -4.17 -0.39
CA GLY A 103 -16.99 -3.16 0.43
C GLY A 103 -17.94 -2.19 1.15
N ASP A 104 -19.26 -2.29 0.94
CA ASP A 104 -20.25 -1.46 1.64
C ASP A 104 -20.21 -1.73 3.15
N GLU A 105 -19.92 -0.67 3.92
CA GLU A 105 -19.82 -0.68 5.37
C GLU A 105 -21.17 -0.99 6.06
N ASN A 106 -22.30 -0.82 5.37
CA ASN A 106 -23.65 -1.00 5.92
C ASN A 106 -24.21 -2.42 5.75
N ASN A 107 -23.52 -3.31 5.04
CA ASN A 107 -24.03 -4.63 4.71
C ASN A 107 -24.10 -5.62 5.91
N PHE A 108 -23.51 -5.27 7.06
CA PHE A 108 -23.40 -6.16 8.21
C PHE A 108 -24.05 -5.57 9.47
N ASN A 109 -25.28 -6.00 9.75
CA ASN A 109 -26.01 -5.60 10.95
C ASN A 109 -25.25 -5.99 12.24
N GLY A 110 -24.97 -4.99 13.09
CA GLY A 110 -24.32 -5.19 14.38
C GLY A 110 -22.81 -5.43 14.32
N ILE A 111 -22.19 -5.42 13.14
CA ILE A 111 -20.75 -5.60 12.97
C ILE A 111 -20.21 -4.41 12.19
N ARG A 112 -19.52 -3.51 12.88
CA ARG A 112 -18.93 -2.33 12.23
C ARG A 112 -17.73 -2.73 11.38
N ILE A 113 -17.79 -2.40 10.09
CA ILE A 113 -16.70 -2.54 9.12
C ILE A 113 -16.30 -1.15 8.66
N VAL A 114 -15.00 -0.94 8.40
CA VAL A 114 -14.47 0.29 7.80
C VAL A 114 -13.70 -0.10 6.54
N THR A 115 -14.03 0.52 5.42
CA THR A 115 -13.39 0.32 4.13
C THR A 115 -12.58 1.57 3.78
N LEU A 116 -11.33 1.38 3.37
CA LEU A 116 -10.42 2.45 2.96
C LEU A 116 -9.65 2.08 1.69
N PHE A 117 -9.65 3.00 0.74
CA PHE A 117 -8.86 2.93 -0.48
C PHE A 117 -7.52 3.65 -0.27
N LEU A 118 -6.44 2.95 -0.55
CA LEU A 118 -5.06 3.40 -0.33
C LEU A 118 -4.42 3.77 -1.66
N LEU A 119 -3.90 5.01 -1.74
CA LEU A 119 -3.17 5.50 -2.90
C LEU A 119 -1.87 6.20 -2.46
N GLY A 120 -0.87 6.20 -3.33
CA GLY A 120 0.21 7.18 -3.28
C GLY A 120 -0.19 8.43 -4.06
N LYS A 121 0.70 9.39 -4.24
CA LYS A 121 0.54 10.54 -5.13
C LYS A 121 0.81 10.19 -6.59
N ASN A 122 0.04 10.76 -7.52
CA ASN A 122 0.32 10.70 -8.95
C ASN A 122 1.22 11.85 -9.41
N THR A 123 2.00 11.63 -10.47
CA THR A 123 2.70 12.72 -11.17
C THR A 123 1.75 13.60 -11.98
N ASP A 124 0.61 13.06 -12.39
CA ASP A 124 -0.46 13.78 -13.08
C ASP A 124 -1.35 14.52 -12.07
N SER A 125 -1.30 15.87 -12.09
CA SER A 125 -2.09 16.72 -11.21
C SER A 125 -3.59 16.59 -11.43
N VAL A 126 -4.04 16.30 -12.66
CA VAL A 126 -5.47 16.13 -12.96
C VAL A 126 -6.00 14.88 -12.24
N LEU A 127 -5.24 13.78 -12.27
CA LEU A 127 -5.60 12.56 -11.57
C LEU A 127 -5.64 12.76 -10.04
N ASN A 128 -4.71 13.55 -9.48
CA ASN A 128 -4.74 13.89 -8.05
C ASN A 128 -6.01 14.68 -7.70
N GLN A 129 -6.36 15.69 -8.50
CA GLN A 129 -7.55 16.51 -8.28
C GLN A 129 -8.85 15.69 -8.37
N MET A 130 -8.92 14.72 -9.29
CA MET A 130 -10.08 13.82 -9.39
C MET A 130 -10.24 12.96 -8.13
N VAL A 131 -9.15 12.45 -7.56
CA VAL A 131 -9.17 11.67 -6.32
C VAL A 131 -9.53 12.55 -5.11
N GLU A 132 -9.07 13.81 -5.07
CA GLU A 132 -9.49 14.77 -4.04
C GLU A 132 -11.00 15.02 -4.08
N GLN A 133 -11.58 15.22 -5.28
CA GLN A 133 -13.02 15.40 -5.46
C GLN A 133 -13.80 14.14 -5.03
N GLU A 134 -13.32 12.96 -5.41
CA GLU A 134 -13.91 11.69 -4.97
C GLU A 134 -13.89 11.57 -3.43
N SER A 135 -12.76 11.91 -2.80
CA SER A 135 -12.63 11.85 -1.34
C SER A 135 -13.57 12.79 -0.60
N GLN A 136 -13.88 13.96 -1.17
CA GLN A 136 -14.84 14.90 -0.60
C GLN A 136 -16.28 14.37 -0.59
N ILE A 137 -16.58 13.35 -1.41
CA ILE A 137 -17.90 12.74 -1.52
C ILE A 137 -17.99 11.50 -0.63
N PHE A 138 -17.00 10.60 -0.73
CA PHE A 138 -17.10 9.26 -0.15
C PHE A 138 -16.39 9.10 1.20
N HIS A 139 -15.45 9.98 1.56
CA HIS A 139 -14.72 9.95 2.84
C HIS A 139 -14.11 8.56 3.17
N ASP A 140 -13.51 7.93 2.16
CA ASP A 140 -12.95 6.58 2.26
C ASP A 140 -11.59 6.42 1.57
N ILE A 141 -10.90 7.53 1.28
CA ILE A 141 -9.61 7.54 0.61
C ILE A 141 -8.52 8.01 1.56
N VAL A 142 -7.37 7.33 1.52
CA VAL A 142 -6.13 7.76 2.18
C VAL A 142 -5.04 7.88 1.12
N VAL A 143 -4.44 9.06 1.05
CA VAL A 143 -3.32 9.37 0.14
C VAL A 143 -2.13 9.85 0.96
N GLU A 144 -0.95 9.32 0.66
CA GLU A 144 0.31 9.75 1.28
C GLU A 144 1.31 10.22 0.20
N ASP A 145 2.20 11.16 0.54
CA ASP A 145 3.10 11.86 -0.39
C ASP A 145 4.31 11.02 -0.86
N PHE A 146 4.06 9.83 -1.38
CA PHE A 146 5.04 9.06 -2.15
C PHE A 146 4.48 8.75 -3.55
N ILE A 147 5.35 8.64 -4.56
CA ILE A 147 4.89 8.34 -5.93
C ILE A 147 4.23 6.96 -6.00
N ASP A 148 2.99 6.92 -6.45
CA ASP A 148 2.25 5.68 -6.62
C ASP A 148 2.80 4.88 -7.81
N SER A 149 3.34 3.70 -7.51
CA SER A 149 3.87 2.77 -8.51
C SER A 149 3.87 1.35 -7.97
N TYR A 150 3.95 0.37 -8.87
CA TYR A 150 4.05 -1.05 -8.48
C TYR A 150 5.26 -1.29 -7.55
N HIS A 151 6.39 -0.63 -7.80
CA HIS A 151 7.58 -0.76 -6.95
C HIS A 151 7.42 -0.14 -5.55
N ASN A 152 6.47 0.78 -5.38
CA ASN A 152 6.16 1.42 -4.10
C ASN A 152 4.95 0.82 -3.39
N LEU A 153 4.45 -0.35 -3.82
CA LEU A 153 3.36 -1.06 -3.12
C LEU A 153 3.70 -1.36 -1.66
N THR A 154 4.97 -1.59 -1.36
CA THR A 154 5.42 -1.79 0.02
C THR A 154 5.18 -0.53 0.86
N LEU A 155 5.50 0.66 0.34
CA LEU A 155 5.20 1.92 1.03
C LEU A 155 3.69 2.09 1.23
N LYS A 156 2.89 1.79 0.20
CA LYS A 156 1.42 1.83 0.29
C LYS A 156 0.83 0.89 1.34
N THR A 157 1.37 -0.31 1.49
CA THR A 157 0.92 -1.20 2.57
C THR A 157 1.37 -0.70 3.93
N LEU A 158 2.61 -0.23 4.07
CA LEU A 158 3.09 0.35 5.33
C LEU A 158 2.29 1.59 5.74
N MET A 159 1.86 2.41 4.78
CA MET A 159 0.92 3.51 4.97
C MET A 159 -0.38 3.02 5.62
N GLY A 160 -0.99 1.96 5.07
CA GLY A 160 -2.18 1.35 5.65
C GLY A 160 -1.97 0.80 7.07
N MET A 161 -0.85 0.11 7.31
CA MET A 161 -0.48 -0.39 8.63
C MET A 161 -0.29 0.75 9.65
N ARG A 162 0.40 1.81 9.24
CA ARG A 162 0.60 3.05 10.02
C ARG A 162 -0.73 3.72 10.32
N TRP A 163 -1.61 3.82 9.34
CA TRP A 163 -2.93 4.43 9.48
C TRP A 163 -3.76 3.67 10.54
N VAL A 164 -3.81 2.33 10.46
CA VAL A 164 -4.50 1.52 11.47
C VAL A 164 -3.88 1.70 12.85
N ALA A 165 -2.55 1.63 12.95
CA ALA A 165 -1.85 1.80 14.23
C ALA A 165 -2.11 3.17 14.87
N THR A 166 -2.28 4.21 14.05
CA THR A 166 -2.45 5.60 14.51
C THR A 166 -3.91 5.93 14.82
N PHE A 167 -4.81 5.63 13.90
CA PHE A 167 -6.20 6.10 13.95
C PHE A 167 -7.20 5.01 14.34
N CYS A 168 -6.82 3.72 14.24
CA CYS A 168 -7.75 2.60 14.40
C CYS A 168 -7.19 1.44 15.24
N SER A 169 -6.32 1.73 16.20
CA SER A 169 -5.55 0.72 16.97
C SER A 169 -6.41 -0.25 17.78
N LYS A 170 -7.66 0.12 18.08
CA LYS A 170 -8.60 -0.70 18.86
C LYS A 170 -9.39 -1.72 18.02
N ALA A 171 -9.29 -1.67 16.69
CA ALA A 171 -9.98 -2.60 15.79
C ALA A 171 -9.66 -4.06 16.14
N LYS A 172 -10.52 -5.01 15.74
CA LYS A 172 -10.24 -6.44 16.02
C LYS A 172 -9.36 -7.06 14.95
N TYR A 173 -9.71 -6.84 13.70
CA TYR A 173 -9.02 -7.39 12.55
C TYR A 173 -8.80 -6.34 11.48
N VAL A 174 -7.82 -6.62 10.63
CA VAL A 174 -7.52 -5.85 9.44
C VAL A 174 -7.38 -6.81 8.27
N MET A 175 -7.95 -6.47 7.13
CA MET A 175 -7.72 -7.12 5.86
C MET A 175 -6.93 -6.16 4.96
N LYS A 176 -5.87 -6.65 4.31
CA LYS A 176 -5.29 -5.97 3.14
C LYS A 176 -5.68 -6.74 1.90
N THR A 177 -6.07 -6.04 0.84
CA THR A 177 -6.43 -6.61 -0.47
C THR A 177 -6.21 -5.59 -1.58
N ASP A 178 -6.42 -6.00 -2.82
CA ASP A 178 -6.29 -5.15 -4.02
C ASP A 178 -7.67 -4.88 -4.65
N SER A 179 -7.77 -3.91 -5.57
CA SER A 179 -9.01 -3.49 -6.26
C SER A 179 -9.64 -4.55 -7.16
N ASP A 180 -8.86 -5.51 -7.65
CA ASP A 180 -9.31 -6.56 -8.59
C ASP A 180 -9.68 -7.88 -7.88
N ILE A 181 -9.98 -7.79 -6.58
CA ILE A 181 -10.34 -8.91 -5.73
C ILE A 181 -11.83 -8.85 -5.39
N PHE A 182 -12.54 -9.95 -5.60
CA PHE A 182 -13.85 -10.14 -4.99
C PHE A 182 -13.70 -10.78 -3.62
N VAL A 183 -14.33 -10.19 -2.60
CA VAL A 183 -14.32 -10.73 -1.23
C VAL A 183 -15.71 -11.25 -0.86
N ASN A 184 -15.79 -12.54 -0.54
CA ASN A 184 -16.97 -13.13 0.08
C ASN A 184 -16.98 -12.78 1.57
N MET A 185 -17.62 -11.64 1.88
CA MET A 185 -17.64 -11.08 3.23
C MET A 185 -18.35 -11.97 4.25
N ASP A 186 -19.37 -12.74 3.85
CA ASP A 186 -20.02 -13.70 4.77
C ASP A 186 -19.04 -14.78 5.24
N ASN A 187 -18.22 -15.31 4.33
CA ASN A 187 -17.18 -16.28 4.69
C ASN A 187 -16.06 -15.64 5.51
N LEU A 188 -15.64 -14.43 5.16
CA LEU A 188 -14.62 -13.70 5.90
C LEU A 188 -15.07 -13.43 7.35
N VAL A 189 -16.22 -12.78 7.51
CA VAL A 189 -16.69 -12.32 8.81
C VAL A 189 -17.17 -13.51 9.65
N TYR A 190 -18.13 -14.29 9.16
CA TYR A 190 -18.80 -15.29 10.00
C TYR A 190 -18.08 -16.63 10.10
N LYS A 191 -17.38 -17.08 9.04
CA LYS A 191 -16.68 -18.38 9.07
C LYS A 191 -15.25 -18.26 9.59
N LEU A 192 -14.50 -17.24 9.14
CA LEU A 192 -13.11 -17.06 9.52
C LEU A 192 -12.95 -16.27 10.82
N LEU A 193 -13.51 -15.05 10.90
CA LEU A 193 -13.22 -14.13 12.00
C LEU A 193 -14.12 -14.28 13.22
N LYS A 194 -15.34 -14.80 13.04
CA LYS A 194 -16.28 -15.21 14.09
C LYS A 194 -16.47 -14.14 15.18
N PRO A 195 -17.28 -13.09 14.93
CA PRO A 195 -17.43 -11.93 15.81
C PRO A 195 -17.86 -12.26 17.25
N THR A 196 -18.55 -13.38 17.45
CA THR A 196 -18.99 -13.87 18.76
C THR A 196 -17.89 -14.54 19.59
N THR A 197 -16.69 -14.71 19.03
CA THR A 197 -15.55 -15.33 19.69
C THR A 197 -14.51 -14.30 20.11
N LYS A 198 -13.69 -14.64 21.11
CA LYS A 198 -12.59 -13.76 21.54
C LYS A 198 -11.63 -13.53 20.36
N PRO A 199 -11.35 -12.26 19.99
CA PRO A 199 -10.43 -11.97 18.90
C PRO A 199 -9.05 -12.58 19.14
N ARG A 200 -8.49 -13.16 18.09
CA ARG A 200 -7.12 -13.69 18.12
C ARG A 200 -6.14 -12.52 18.21
N ARG A 201 -4.98 -12.75 18.81
CA ARG A 201 -3.86 -11.79 18.88
C ARG A 201 -2.65 -12.36 18.17
N ARG A 202 -1.78 -11.49 17.66
CA ARG A 202 -0.60 -11.88 16.87
C ARG A 202 -0.96 -12.91 15.78
N TYR A 203 -2.12 -12.68 15.15
CA TYR A 203 -2.70 -13.59 14.17
C TYR A 203 -2.53 -13.03 12.78
N PHE A 204 -2.17 -13.89 11.82
CA PHE A 204 -2.02 -13.53 10.41
C PHE A 204 -2.38 -14.75 9.56
N THR A 205 -3.23 -14.58 8.56
CA THR A 205 -3.66 -15.68 7.67
C THR A 205 -3.90 -15.18 6.25
N GLY A 206 -3.80 -16.10 5.31
CA GLY A 206 -4.05 -15.88 3.89
C GLY A 206 -3.62 -17.12 3.11
N TYR A 207 -3.41 -16.96 1.81
CA TYR A 207 -2.76 -18.01 1.02
C TYR A 207 -1.24 -17.91 1.20
N VAL A 208 -0.66 -18.79 2.02
CA VAL A 208 0.77 -18.83 2.32
C VAL A 208 1.56 -19.45 1.16
N ILE A 209 2.53 -18.71 0.67
CA ILE A 209 3.47 -19.08 -0.37
C ILE A 209 4.81 -19.40 0.28
N ASN A 210 5.38 -20.54 -0.12
CA ASN A 210 6.74 -20.93 0.22
C ASN A 210 7.58 -20.84 -1.06
N GLY A 211 8.15 -19.67 -1.30
CA GLY A 211 8.86 -19.35 -2.54
C GLY A 211 10.25 -18.76 -2.31
N GLY A 212 10.92 -18.44 -3.40
CA GLY A 212 12.22 -17.78 -3.40
C GLY A 212 12.26 -16.65 -4.43
N PRO A 213 13.31 -15.81 -4.36
CA PRO A 213 13.51 -14.69 -5.26
C PRO A 213 13.66 -15.13 -6.72
N ILE A 214 12.87 -14.51 -7.60
CA ILE A 214 13.05 -14.64 -9.04
C ILE A 214 14.25 -13.78 -9.46
N ARG A 215 15.19 -14.38 -10.19
CA ARG A 215 16.44 -13.73 -10.61
C ARG A 215 16.46 -13.31 -12.09
N ASP A 216 15.40 -13.59 -12.85
CA ASP A 216 15.25 -13.05 -14.21
C ASP A 216 14.87 -11.56 -14.12
N VAL A 217 15.75 -10.70 -14.61
CA VAL A 217 15.61 -9.23 -14.63
C VAL A 217 14.38 -8.74 -15.42
N ARG A 218 13.82 -9.57 -16.31
CA ARG A 218 12.62 -9.25 -17.08
C ARG A 218 11.34 -9.54 -16.32
N SER A 219 11.42 -10.27 -15.21
CA SER A 219 10.25 -10.52 -14.37
C SER A 219 9.87 -9.27 -13.60
N LYS A 220 8.58 -8.94 -13.57
CA LYS A 220 8.04 -7.91 -12.66
C LYS A 220 8.29 -8.21 -11.17
N TRP A 221 8.64 -9.47 -10.87
CA TRP A 221 8.96 -9.95 -9.52
C TRP A 221 10.46 -10.17 -9.31
N TYR A 222 11.30 -9.60 -10.17
CA TYR A 222 12.75 -9.69 -10.08
C TYR A 222 13.27 -9.19 -8.73
N MET A 223 14.08 -9.99 -8.06
CA MET A 223 14.76 -9.61 -6.83
C MET A 223 16.29 -9.71 -7.02
N PRO A 224 17.04 -8.60 -6.97
CA PRO A 224 18.50 -8.62 -7.06
C PRO A 224 19.16 -9.40 -5.92
N ARG A 225 20.30 -10.06 -6.19
CA ARG A 225 21.08 -10.77 -5.15
C ARG A 225 21.65 -9.82 -4.10
N ASP A 226 22.08 -8.64 -4.50
CA ASP A 226 22.65 -7.64 -3.57
C ASP A 226 21.58 -7.04 -2.64
N LEU A 227 20.32 -7.09 -3.07
CA LEU A 227 19.18 -6.68 -2.26
C LEU A 227 18.72 -7.80 -1.32
N TYR A 228 18.62 -9.02 -1.84
CA TYR A 228 18.25 -10.21 -1.08
C TYR A 228 19.13 -11.41 -1.47
N PRO A 229 20.17 -11.74 -0.68
CA PRO A 229 21.16 -12.75 -1.07
C PRO A 229 20.65 -14.19 -0.94
N ASP A 230 19.74 -14.44 0.01
CA ASP A 230 19.23 -15.78 0.29
C ASP A 230 18.46 -16.38 -0.91
N SER A 231 18.41 -17.71 -0.97
CA SER A 231 17.72 -18.46 -2.03
C SER A 231 16.23 -18.69 -1.75
N LYS A 232 15.76 -18.41 -0.53
CA LYS A 232 14.37 -18.60 -0.11
C LYS A 232 13.89 -17.41 0.70
N TYR A 233 12.64 -17.02 0.47
CA TYR A 233 11.94 -16.07 1.33
C TYR A 233 11.43 -16.78 2.59
N PRO A 234 11.17 -16.04 3.70
CA PRO A 234 10.29 -16.58 4.74
C PRO A 234 8.89 -16.89 4.17
N PRO A 235 8.09 -17.76 4.82
CA PRO A 235 6.69 -17.91 4.45
C PRO A 235 5.96 -16.56 4.48
N PHE A 236 5.22 -16.25 3.42
CA PHE A 236 4.46 -15.01 3.28
C PHE A 236 3.09 -15.31 2.69
N CYS A 237 2.08 -14.48 2.98
CA CYS A 237 0.77 -14.60 2.32
C CYS A 237 0.80 -13.86 0.98
N SER A 238 0.14 -14.41 -0.04
CA SER A 238 -0.08 -13.75 -1.34
C SER A 238 -0.60 -12.31 -1.18
N GLY A 239 -0.05 -11.38 -1.96
CA GLY A 239 -0.49 -9.98 -1.98
C GLY A 239 -1.96 -9.75 -2.36
N THR A 240 -2.59 -10.74 -3.00
CA THR A 240 -4.01 -10.73 -3.41
C THR A 240 -5.00 -10.66 -2.24
N GLY A 241 -4.56 -10.89 -1.01
CA GLY A 241 -5.43 -10.78 0.15
C GLY A 241 -4.94 -11.54 1.37
N TYR A 242 -4.89 -10.86 2.51
CA TYR A 242 -4.59 -11.47 3.80
C TYR A 242 -5.27 -10.73 4.94
N VAL A 243 -5.44 -11.43 6.07
CA VAL A 243 -6.15 -10.92 7.25
C VAL A 243 -5.33 -11.16 8.50
N PHE A 244 -5.31 -10.18 9.40
CA PHE A 244 -4.51 -10.20 10.60
C PHE A 244 -5.22 -9.50 11.76
N SER A 245 -4.83 -9.81 12.99
CA SER A 245 -5.32 -9.09 14.15
C SER A 245 -4.73 -7.68 14.18
N ALA A 246 -5.51 -6.67 14.59
CA ALA A 246 -5.10 -5.27 14.44
C ALA A 246 -3.81 -4.91 15.18
N ASP A 247 -3.48 -5.62 16.27
CA ASP A 247 -2.21 -5.46 16.99
C ASP A 247 -0.98 -5.76 16.11
N VAL A 248 -1.14 -6.56 15.06
CA VAL A 248 -0.06 -6.88 14.12
C VAL A 248 0.25 -5.70 13.18
N ALA A 249 -0.69 -4.78 12.94
CA ALA A 249 -0.45 -3.59 12.10
C ALA A 249 0.70 -2.73 12.65
N GLU A 250 0.62 -2.38 13.94
CA GLU A 250 1.65 -1.59 14.61
C GLU A 250 2.98 -2.35 14.70
N LEU A 251 2.94 -3.66 14.97
CA LEU A 251 4.14 -4.50 15.05
C LEU A 251 4.86 -4.55 13.70
N ILE A 252 4.14 -4.76 12.59
CA ILE A 252 4.71 -4.75 11.25
C ILE A 252 5.29 -3.36 10.94
N TYR A 253 4.53 -2.29 11.18
CA TYR A 253 4.99 -0.93 10.89
C TYR A 253 6.25 -0.55 11.68
N LYS A 254 6.32 -0.83 12.99
CA LYS A 254 7.55 -0.57 13.76
C LYS A 254 8.74 -1.41 13.30
N THR A 255 8.50 -2.66 12.93
CA THR A 255 9.56 -3.57 12.44
C THR A 255 10.08 -3.16 11.07
N SER A 256 9.22 -2.61 10.22
CA SER A 256 9.56 -2.20 8.86
C SER A 256 10.54 -1.02 8.85
N LEU A 257 10.44 -0.11 9.82
CA LEU A 257 11.38 1.01 9.98
C LEU A 257 12.84 0.55 10.15
N HIS A 258 13.06 -0.70 10.60
CA HIS A 258 14.38 -1.30 10.84
C HIS A 258 14.65 -2.54 9.95
N THR A 259 13.92 -2.70 8.84
CA THR A 259 14.06 -3.85 7.93
C THR A 259 14.32 -3.37 6.53
N ARG A 260 15.42 -3.79 5.90
CA ARG A 260 15.79 -3.31 4.56
C ARG A 260 14.61 -3.42 3.59
N LEU A 261 14.18 -2.29 3.04
CA LEU A 261 12.98 -2.21 2.21
C LEU A 261 13.10 -3.10 0.97
N LEU A 262 12.06 -3.87 0.68
CA LEU A 262 11.88 -4.59 -0.57
C LEU A 262 10.67 -4.00 -1.31
N HIS A 263 10.63 -4.09 -2.63
CA HIS A 263 9.50 -3.58 -3.42
C HIS A 263 8.32 -4.57 -3.46
N LEU A 264 8.59 -5.88 -3.33
CA LEU A 264 7.58 -6.93 -3.22
C LEU A 264 6.96 -6.88 -1.82
N GLU A 265 5.77 -6.29 -1.75
CA GLU A 265 5.06 -5.98 -0.51
C GLU A 265 4.76 -7.21 0.34
N ASP A 266 4.23 -8.26 -0.27
CA ASP A 266 3.86 -9.49 0.39
C ASP A 266 5.07 -10.21 1.00
N VAL A 267 6.17 -10.30 0.25
CA VAL A 267 7.46 -10.80 0.73
C VAL A 267 8.00 -9.94 1.87
N TYR A 268 7.89 -8.61 1.75
CA TYR A 268 8.37 -7.68 2.77
C TYR A 268 7.58 -7.79 4.09
N VAL A 269 6.26 -7.95 4.02
CA VAL A 269 5.42 -8.27 5.18
C VAL A 269 5.83 -9.60 5.79
N GLY A 270 6.08 -10.63 4.97
CA GLY A 270 6.61 -11.92 5.42
C GLY A 270 7.95 -11.81 6.19
N LEU A 271 8.85 -10.94 5.75
CA LEU A 271 10.10 -10.66 6.46
C LEU A 271 9.86 -10.01 7.83
N CYS A 272 8.92 -9.06 7.90
CA CYS A 272 8.54 -8.43 9.16
C CYS A 272 7.92 -9.47 10.12
N LEU A 273 7.03 -10.34 9.62
CA LEU A 273 6.43 -11.42 10.40
C LEU A 273 7.49 -12.39 10.95
N ARG A 274 8.47 -12.79 10.13
CA ARG A 274 9.60 -13.63 10.57
C ARG A 274 10.40 -12.97 11.69
N LYS A 275 10.73 -11.69 11.58
CA LYS A 275 11.45 -10.95 12.64
C LYS A 275 10.64 -10.85 13.93
N LEU A 276 9.32 -10.76 13.82
CA LEU A 276 8.40 -10.71 14.95
C LEU A 276 8.14 -12.10 15.56
N GLY A 277 8.55 -13.20 14.92
CA GLY A 277 8.18 -14.56 15.34
C GLY A 277 6.70 -14.88 15.16
N ILE A 278 6.01 -14.20 14.24
CA ILE A 278 4.61 -14.45 13.89
C ILE A 278 4.59 -15.35 12.65
N HIS A 279 3.92 -16.50 12.75
CA HIS A 279 3.81 -17.44 11.64
C HIS A 279 2.46 -17.25 10.93
N PRO A 280 2.44 -17.01 9.60
CA PRO A 280 1.19 -16.91 8.87
C PRO A 280 0.53 -18.29 8.75
N PHE A 281 -0.80 -18.33 8.96
CA PHE A 281 -1.59 -19.55 8.84
C PHE A 281 -2.13 -19.72 7.42
N GLN A 282 -1.84 -20.86 6.80
CA GLN A 282 -2.39 -21.25 5.50
C GLN A 282 -3.92 -21.34 5.57
N ASN A 283 -4.59 -20.70 4.61
CA ASN A 283 -6.03 -20.77 4.46
C ASN A 283 -6.42 -20.90 2.98
N SER A 284 -6.95 -22.07 2.60
CA SER A 284 -7.36 -22.40 1.24
C SER A 284 -8.59 -21.62 0.75
N GLY A 285 -9.27 -20.89 1.64
CA GLY A 285 -10.31 -19.94 1.25
C GLY A 285 -9.75 -18.71 0.53
N PHE A 286 -8.49 -18.35 0.77
CA PHE A 286 -7.86 -17.26 0.02
C PHE A 286 -7.38 -17.80 -1.32
N ASN A 287 -8.01 -17.36 -2.40
CA ASN A 287 -7.59 -17.68 -3.75
C ASN A 287 -6.79 -16.50 -4.34
N HIS A 288 -5.67 -16.81 -5.00
CA HIS A 288 -4.78 -15.83 -5.63
C HIS A 288 -4.73 -15.95 -7.17
N TRP A 289 -5.59 -16.78 -7.77
CA TRP A 289 -5.72 -16.93 -9.23
C TRP A 289 -7.15 -16.65 -9.71
N LYS A 290 -7.32 -16.36 -11.01
CA LYS A 290 -8.65 -16.22 -11.61
C LYS A 290 -9.38 -17.55 -11.58
N MET A 291 -10.61 -17.53 -11.10
CA MET A 291 -11.48 -18.70 -11.05
C MET A 291 -12.70 -18.45 -11.92
N ALA A 292 -13.08 -19.41 -12.76
CA ALA A 292 -14.33 -19.32 -13.51
C ALA A 292 -15.53 -19.21 -12.55
N TYR A 293 -16.46 -18.32 -12.85
CA TYR A 293 -17.60 -18.08 -11.98
C TYR A 293 -18.50 -19.33 -11.87
N SER A 294 -18.76 -19.70 -10.63
CA SER A 294 -19.79 -20.66 -10.24
C SER A 294 -20.23 -20.29 -8.83
N LEU A 295 -21.53 -20.14 -8.64
CA LEU A 295 -22.12 -19.79 -7.35
C LEU A 295 -21.55 -20.64 -6.20
N CYS A 296 -21.46 -21.96 -6.41
CA CYS A 296 -20.98 -22.88 -5.37
C CYS A 296 -19.49 -22.81 -5.11
N ARG A 297 -18.67 -22.51 -6.13
CA ARG A 297 -17.23 -22.31 -5.92
C ARG A 297 -16.97 -21.03 -5.13
N TYR A 298 -17.62 -19.93 -5.51
CA TYR A 298 -17.46 -18.62 -4.87
C TYR A 298 -17.97 -18.61 -3.42
N ARG A 299 -18.98 -19.43 -3.10
CA ARG A 299 -19.48 -19.64 -1.73
C ARG A 299 -18.55 -20.44 -0.82
N ARG A 300 -17.56 -21.14 -1.37
CA ARG A 300 -16.60 -21.94 -0.60
C ARG A 300 -15.28 -21.21 -0.36
N VAL A 301 -15.03 -20.10 -1.04
CA VAL A 301 -13.80 -19.30 -0.92
C VAL A 301 -14.08 -17.95 -0.26
N ILE A 302 -13.03 -17.28 0.19
CA ILE A 302 -13.04 -15.95 0.80
C ILE A 302 -12.67 -14.91 -0.25
N THR A 303 -11.63 -15.13 -1.04
CA THR A 303 -11.22 -14.20 -2.10
C THR A 303 -11.24 -14.86 -3.46
N VAL A 304 -11.38 -14.08 -4.53
CA VAL A 304 -11.09 -14.47 -5.92
C VAL A 304 -10.43 -13.30 -6.63
N HIS A 305 -9.36 -13.58 -7.39
CA HIS A 305 -8.52 -12.57 -8.04
C HIS A 305 -8.91 -12.35 -9.51
N GLN A 306 -8.53 -11.19 -10.05
CA GLN A 306 -8.77 -10.75 -11.44
C GLN A 306 -10.25 -10.63 -11.80
N ILE A 307 -10.99 -9.92 -10.93
CA ILE A 307 -12.41 -9.62 -11.08
C ILE A 307 -12.57 -8.17 -11.54
N SER A 308 -13.17 -7.97 -12.72
CA SER A 308 -13.50 -6.62 -13.21
C SER A 308 -14.63 -5.98 -12.39
N PRO A 309 -14.81 -4.64 -12.45
CA PRO A 309 -15.95 -3.97 -11.84
C PRO A 309 -17.30 -4.59 -12.25
N GLU A 310 -17.50 -4.89 -13.54
CA GLU A 310 -18.74 -5.48 -14.05
C GLU A 310 -18.93 -6.92 -13.57
N GLU A 311 -17.85 -7.73 -13.56
CA GLU A 311 -17.88 -9.07 -12.96
C GLU A 311 -18.26 -8.98 -11.48
N MET A 312 -17.72 -8.01 -10.73
CA MET A 312 -17.96 -7.81 -9.30
C MET A 312 -19.46 -7.59 -9.01
N HIS A 313 -20.13 -6.69 -9.74
CA HIS A 313 -21.57 -6.48 -9.61
C HIS A 313 -22.38 -7.73 -9.96
N ARG A 314 -22.04 -8.42 -11.06
CA ARG A 314 -22.75 -9.65 -11.47
C ARG A 314 -22.65 -10.73 -10.40
N ILE A 315 -21.44 -10.96 -9.88
CA ILE A 315 -21.17 -11.93 -8.82
C ILE A 315 -21.93 -11.55 -7.56
N TRP A 316 -21.84 -10.30 -7.13
CA TRP A 316 -22.49 -9.81 -5.91
C TRP A 316 -24.02 -9.96 -5.98
N ASN A 317 -24.64 -9.55 -7.09
CA ASN A 317 -26.08 -9.64 -7.29
C ASN A 317 -26.55 -11.10 -7.36
N ASP A 318 -25.81 -11.97 -8.05
CA ASP A 318 -26.15 -13.39 -8.15
C ASP A 318 -26.00 -14.10 -6.80
N MET A 319 -24.93 -13.82 -6.05
CA MET A 319 -24.71 -14.39 -4.72
C MET A 319 -25.77 -13.93 -3.71
N SER A 320 -26.16 -12.65 -3.78
CA SER A 320 -27.14 -12.03 -2.89
C SER A 320 -28.56 -12.50 -3.17
N SER A 321 -28.98 -12.55 -4.44
CA SER A 321 -30.33 -13.00 -4.82
C SER A 321 -30.55 -14.49 -4.55
N LYS A 322 -29.50 -15.30 -4.67
CA LYS A 322 -29.61 -16.77 -4.53
C LYS A 322 -29.24 -17.29 -3.14
N LYS A 323 -29.16 -16.46 -2.09
CA LYS A 323 -28.73 -16.87 -0.72
C LYS A 323 -29.42 -18.15 -0.20
N HIS A 324 -30.67 -18.39 -0.58
CA HIS A 324 -31.46 -19.56 -0.21
C HIS A 324 -31.04 -20.90 -0.87
N LEU A 325 -30.36 -20.86 -2.03
CA LEU A 325 -29.90 -22.06 -2.72
C LEU A 325 -28.76 -22.73 -1.96
N ARG A 326 -28.65 -24.06 -2.03
CA ARG A 326 -27.56 -24.83 -1.40
C ARG A 326 -26.47 -25.23 -2.39
N CYS A 327 -25.27 -25.33 -1.85
CA CYS A 327 -24.02 -25.79 -2.43
C CYS A 327 -23.32 -26.66 -1.37
#